data_AF-C6Y3M6-F1
#
_entry.id   AF-C6Y3M6-F1
#
_cell.length_a   1.000
_cell.length_b   1.000
_cell.length_c   1.000
_cell.angle_alpha   90.00
_cell.angle_beta   90.00
_cell.angle_gamma   90.00
#
_symmetry.space_group_name_H-M   'P 1'
#
loop_
_entity.id
_entity.type
_entity.pdbx_description
1 polymer ?
#
loop_
_entity_poly.entity_id
_entity_poly.type
_entity_poly.pdbx_seq_one_letter_code
_entity_poly.pdbx_strand_id
1 'polypeptide(L)'
;MVVRKSAIIMSNAMIKNDLETLADYTHPKILAAMGGKDKMIARTKASIAEMKTGGVTFRGASIGKIGRFYTSGKDLYCLIPHEILMNTEGGYLSSTSSVLGISHDKGKTWKFVSAGNIGKKRLKTIFTTLPDGLQISPQTTPVFHKE
;
A
#
# COMPACT_ATOMS: atom_id res chain seq x y z
N MET A 1 -17.85 2.54 -4.60
CA MET A 1 -16.90 2.43 -5.74
C MET A 1 -16.02 1.20 -5.54
N VAL A 2 -15.75 0.42 -6.58
CA VAL A 2 -14.99 -0.86 -6.51
C VAL A 2 -13.59 -0.64 -5.95
N VAL A 3 -12.84 0.34 -6.46
CA VAL A 3 -11.47 0.64 -6.00
C VAL A 3 -11.38 0.86 -4.49
N ARG A 4 -12.33 1.58 -3.88
CA ARG A 4 -12.34 1.84 -2.44
C ARG A 4 -12.53 0.54 -1.66
N LYS A 5 -13.46 -0.31 -2.09
CA LYS A 5 -13.69 -1.62 -1.45
C LYS A 5 -12.44 -2.49 -1.55
N SER A 6 -11.82 -2.57 -2.73
CA SER A 6 -10.59 -3.33 -2.97
C SER A 6 -9.41 -2.79 -2.14
N ALA A 7 -9.26 -1.47 -2.01
CA ALA A 7 -8.21 -0.86 -1.19
C ALA A 7 -8.40 -1.15 0.30
N ILE A 8 -9.66 -1.14 0.78
CA ILE A 8 -9.99 -1.52 2.16
C ILE A 8 -9.69 -3.01 2.41
N ILE A 9 -10.02 -3.90 1.46
CA ILE A 9 -9.69 -5.34 1.56
C ILE A 9 -8.18 -5.52 1.68
N MET A 10 -7.41 -4.89 0.79
CA MET A 10 -5.94 -4.95 0.81
C MET A 10 -5.36 -4.40 2.12
N SER A 11 -5.84 -3.24 2.58
CA SER A 11 -5.40 -2.64 3.84
C SER A 11 -5.73 -3.52 5.05
N ASN A 12 -6.92 -4.12 5.06
CA ASN A 12 -7.33 -5.03 6.13
C ASN A 12 -6.51 -6.32 6.11
N ALA A 13 -6.16 -6.82 4.93
CA ALA A 13 -5.32 -8.00 4.79
C ALA A 13 -3.93 -7.77 5.40
N MET A 14 -3.34 -6.59 5.18
CA MET A 14 -2.07 -6.19 5.81
C MET A 14 -2.15 -6.20 7.35
N ILE A 15 -3.12 -5.48 7.94
CA ILE A 15 -3.20 -5.36 9.40
C ILE A 15 -3.62 -6.66 10.10
N LYS A 16 -4.34 -7.56 9.40
CA LYS A 16 -4.74 -8.88 9.91
C LYS A 16 -3.73 -9.98 9.60
N ASN A 17 -2.59 -9.64 8.97
CA ASN A 17 -1.58 -10.60 8.54
C ASN A 17 -2.13 -11.68 7.58
N ASP A 18 -3.15 -11.35 6.80
CA ASP A 18 -3.65 -12.17 5.68
C ASP A 18 -2.78 -11.89 4.44
N LEU A 19 -1.60 -12.52 4.43
CA LEU A 19 -0.57 -12.25 3.43
C LEU A 19 -0.92 -12.79 2.04
N GLU A 20 -1.78 -13.80 1.97
CA GLU A 20 -2.30 -14.35 0.71
C GLU A 20 -3.17 -13.31 0.01
N THR A 21 -4.18 -12.78 0.71
CA THR A 21 -5.02 -11.70 0.17
C THR A 21 -4.19 -10.46 -0.13
N LEU A 22 -3.25 -10.08 0.75
CA LEU A 22 -2.36 -8.95 0.50
C LEU A 22 -1.58 -9.13 -0.81
N ALA A 23 -1.04 -10.32 -1.06
CA ALA A 23 -0.35 -10.64 -2.30
C ALA A 23 -1.26 -10.58 -3.51
N ASP A 24 -2.47 -11.12 -3.41
CA ASP A 24 -3.43 -11.12 -4.51
C ASP A 24 -3.84 -9.70 -4.90
N TYR A 25 -3.91 -8.78 -3.95
CA TYR A 25 -4.18 -7.36 -4.23
C TYR A 25 -2.94 -6.54 -4.59
N THR A 26 -1.74 -7.09 -4.44
CA THR A 26 -0.49 -6.43 -4.84
C THR A 26 -0.30 -6.51 -6.36
N HIS A 27 0.18 -5.45 -6.98
CA HIS A 27 0.40 -5.44 -8.42
C HIS A 27 1.44 -6.50 -8.85
N PRO A 28 1.20 -7.31 -9.91
CA PRO A 28 2.12 -8.37 -10.34
C PRO A 28 3.56 -7.91 -10.60
N LYS A 29 3.76 -6.74 -11.21
CA LYS A 29 5.10 -6.15 -11.39
C LYS A 29 5.84 -5.90 -10.07
N ILE A 30 5.13 -5.57 -8.98
CA ILE A 30 5.73 -5.42 -7.65
C ILE A 30 6.10 -6.79 -7.08
N LEU A 31 5.21 -7.78 -7.19
CA LEU A 31 5.51 -9.15 -6.78
C LEU A 31 6.75 -9.67 -7.50
N ALA A 32 6.83 -9.50 -8.82
CA ALA A 32 8.00 -9.87 -9.61
C ALA A 32 9.28 -9.15 -9.14
N ALA A 33 9.21 -7.84 -8.88
CA ALA A 33 10.34 -7.07 -8.34
C ALA A 33 10.77 -7.49 -6.93
N MET A 34 9.87 -8.12 -6.15
CA MET A 34 10.15 -8.72 -4.85
C MET A 34 10.60 -10.18 -4.94
N GLY A 35 10.65 -10.74 -6.15
CA GLY A 35 11.07 -12.11 -6.45
C GLY A 35 9.95 -13.15 -6.37
N GLY A 36 8.70 -12.72 -6.53
CA GLY A 36 7.50 -13.56 -6.56
C GLY A 36 6.59 -13.39 -5.33
N LYS A 37 5.41 -14.01 -5.40
CA LYS A 37 4.40 -14.00 -4.32
C LYS A 37 4.97 -14.56 -3.02
N ASP A 38 5.58 -15.75 -3.05
CA ASP A 38 6.10 -16.42 -1.85
C ASP A 38 7.19 -15.61 -1.15
N LYS A 39 8.10 -14.98 -1.92
CA LYS A 39 9.14 -14.11 -1.34
C LYS A 39 8.56 -12.85 -0.74
N MET A 40 7.52 -12.28 -1.33
CA MET A 40 6.81 -11.14 -0.75
C MET A 40 6.16 -11.54 0.58
N ILE A 41 5.46 -12.66 0.62
CA ILE A 41 4.81 -13.20 1.83
C ILE A 41 5.85 -13.45 2.92
N ALA A 42 6.94 -14.16 2.60
CA ALA A 42 7.99 -14.48 3.57
C ALA A 42 8.64 -13.22 4.16
N ARG A 43 8.97 -12.23 3.33
CA ARG A 43 9.57 -10.96 3.77
C ARG A 43 8.62 -10.13 4.63
N THR A 44 7.35 -10.08 4.23
CA THR A 44 6.33 -9.34 4.98
C THR A 44 6.09 -9.99 6.34
N LYS A 45 5.99 -11.32 6.39
CA LYS A 45 5.88 -12.08 7.63
C LYS A 45 7.06 -11.82 8.57
N ALA A 46 8.29 -11.84 8.05
CA ALA A 46 9.49 -11.54 8.83
C ALA A 46 9.46 -10.12 9.39
N SER A 47 9.08 -9.13 8.57
CA SER A 47 8.96 -7.73 9.01
C SER A 47 7.93 -7.55 10.12
N ILE A 48 6.77 -8.22 10.02
CA ILE A 48 5.72 -8.18 11.05
C ILE A 48 6.22 -8.85 12.34
N ALA A 49 6.95 -9.96 12.23
CA ALA A 49 7.52 -10.64 13.40
C ALA A 49 8.55 -9.74 14.12
N GLU A 50 9.43 -9.09 13.35
CA GLU A 50 10.44 -8.15 13.88
C GLU A 50 9.79 -6.98 14.61
N MET A 51 8.77 -6.35 14.02
CA MET A 51 7.97 -5.30 14.67
C MET A 51 7.39 -5.78 16.00
N LYS A 52 6.81 -6.98 16.02
CA LYS A 52 6.19 -7.56 17.21
C LYS A 52 7.22 -7.82 18.32
N THR A 53 8.41 -8.32 17.99
CA THR A 53 9.51 -8.47 18.97
C THR A 53 9.97 -7.14 19.53
N GLY A 54 9.87 -6.05 18.76
CA GLY A 54 10.13 -4.68 19.24
C GLY A 54 8.96 -4.03 19.98
N GLY A 55 7.91 -4.77 20.34
CA GLY A 55 6.73 -4.24 21.04
C GLY A 55 5.77 -3.43 20.15
N VAL A 56 5.95 -3.46 18.82
CA VAL A 56 5.12 -2.72 17.87
C VAL A 56 4.11 -3.65 17.20
N THR A 57 2.84 -3.25 17.17
CA THR A 57 1.77 -4.02 16.53
C THR A 57 0.84 -3.13 15.71
N PHE A 58 0.15 -3.68 14.71
CA PHE A 58 -0.88 -2.93 14.00
C PHE A 58 -2.07 -2.63 14.93
N ARG A 59 -2.43 -1.35 15.02
CA ARG A 59 -3.64 -0.89 15.69
C ARG A 59 -4.82 -0.80 14.71
N GLY A 60 -4.55 -0.29 13.52
CA GLY A 60 -5.57 -0.11 12.49
C GLY A 60 -5.00 0.56 11.25
N ALA A 61 -5.84 0.67 10.22
CA ALA A 61 -5.49 1.40 9.02
C ALA A 61 -6.75 2.01 8.39
N SER A 62 -6.58 3.13 7.71
CA SER A 62 -7.67 3.86 7.08
C SER A 62 -7.32 4.24 5.64
N ILE A 63 -8.34 4.22 4.77
CA ILE A 63 -8.21 4.62 3.37
C ILE A 63 -8.89 5.97 3.19
N GLY A 64 -8.10 6.96 2.79
CA GLY A 64 -8.55 8.33 2.53
C GLY A 64 -9.37 8.48 1.24
N LYS A 65 -9.52 9.74 0.82
CA LYS A 65 -10.25 10.08 -0.40
C LYS A 65 -9.52 9.55 -1.63
N ILE A 66 -10.24 8.85 -2.51
CA ILE A 66 -9.71 8.44 -3.81
C ILE A 66 -9.44 9.69 -4.65
N GLY A 67 -8.21 9.84 -5.11
CA GLY A 67 -7.79 10.95 -5.96
C GLY A 67 -8.38 10.88 -7.36
N ARG A 68 -7.99 11.85 -8.19
CA ARG A 68 -8.36 11.88 -9.61
C ARG A 68 -7.90 10.60 -10.32
N PHE A 69 -8.73 10.13 -11.24
CA PHE A 69 -8.38 9.05 -12.15
C PHE A 69 -7.57 9.56 -13.34
N TYR A 70 -6.53 8.81 -13.69
CA TYR A 70 -5.69 9.05 -14.85
C TYR A 70 -5.71 7.82 -15.75
N THR A 71 -5.79 8.03 -17.05
CA THR A 71 -5.70 6.94 -18.02
C THR A 71 -4.37 7.03 -18.75
N SER A 72 -3.67 5.92 -18.89
CA SER A 72 -2.47 5.82 -19.69
C SER A 72 -2.44 4.45 -20.38
N GLY A 73 -2.52 4.45 -21.71
CA GLY A 73 -2.76 3.23 -22.48
C GLY A 73 -4.08 2.57 -22.08
N LYS A 74 -4.01 1.31 -21.65
CA LYS A 74 -5.17 0.51 -21.20
C LYS A 74 -5.43 0.61 -19.70
N ASP A 75 -4.51 1.21 -18.95
CA ASP A 75 -4.55 1.22 -17.50
C ASP A 75 -5.21 2.49 -16.97
N LEU A 76 -6.00 2.30 -15.92
CA LEU A 76 -6.60 3.33 -15.10
C LEU A 76 -5.83 3.41 -13.77
N TYR A 77 -5.43 4.62 -13.41
CA TYR A 77 -4.61 4.91 -12.23
C TYR A 77 -5.37 5.84 -11.29
N CYS A 78 -5.16 5.67 -9.99
CA CYS A 78 -5.53 6.67 -8.98
C CYS A 78 -4.58 6.62 -7.79
N LEU A 79 -4.43 7.74 -7.09
CA LEU A 79 -3.72 7.80 -5.82
C LEU A 79 -4.69 7.82 -4.66
N ILE A 80 -4.32 7.13 -3.60
CA ILE A 80 -5.15 6.90 -2.43
C ILE A 80 -4.27 7.13 -1.20
N PRO A 81 -4.59 8.12 -0.35
CA PRO A 81 -3.95 8.24 0.97
C PRO A 81 -4.28 7.01 1.81
N HIS A 82 -3.26 6.41 2.41
CA HIS A 82 -3.37 5.25 3.29
C HIS A 82 -2.70 5.61 4.62
N GLU A 83 -3.49 5.59 5.69
CA GLU A 83 -3.00 5.83 7.03
C GLU A 83 -2.88 4.50 7.77
N ILE A 84 -1.78 4.33 8.49
CA ILE A 84 -1.52 3.18 9.35
C ILE A 84 -1.30 3.68 10.77
N LEU A 85 -1.97 3.02 11.71
CA LEU A 85 -1.81 3.19 13.14
C LEU A 85 -1.10 1.97 13.72
N MET A 86 -0.06 2.19 14.52
CA MET A 86 0.71 1.12 15.17
C MET A 86 0.78 1.37 16.67
N ASN A 87 0.42 0.37 17.48
CA ASN A 87 0.64 0.45 18.92
C ASN A 87 2.14 0.32 19.21
N THR A 88 2.59 1.01 20.24
CA THR A 88 3.96 0.93 20.78
C THR A 88 3.89 1.16 22.30
N GLU A 89 5.03 1.18 22.98
CA GLU A 89 5.07 1.45 24.41
C GLU A 89 4.59 2.90 24.70
N GLY A 90 3.64 3.04 25.63
CA GLY A 90 3.12 4.34 26.07
C GLY A 90 2.15 5.04 25.10
N GLY A 91 1.73 4.39 24.01
CA GLY A 91 0.72 4.93 23.10
C GLY A 91 0.74 4.32 21.70
N TYR A 92 0.52 5.14 20.67
CA TYR A 92 0.52 4.68 19.28
C TYR A 92 1.17 5.69 18.31
N LEU A 93 1.68 5.16 17.20
CA LEU A 93 2.22 5.91 16.08
C LEU A 93 1.18 6.00 14.97
N SER A 94 1.06 7.15 14.32
CA SER A 94 0.34 7.30 13.05
C SER A 94 1.29 7.69 11.92
N SER A 95 1.07 7.14 10.74
CA SER A 95 1.78 7.54 9.53
C SER A 95 0.86 7.46 8.33
N THR A 96 1.03 8.38 7.38
CA THR A 96 0.27 8.39 6.12
C THR A 96 1.22 8.22 4.95
N SER A 97 0.83 7.41 3.97
CA SER A 97 1.55 7.27 2.71
C SER A 97 0.58 7.22 1.53
N SER A 98 1.12 7.33 0.32
CA SER A 98 0.33 7.15 -0.90
C SER A 98 0.31 5.70 -1.35
N VAL A 99 -0.88 5.16 -1.61
CA VAL A 99 -1.10 3.91 -2.34
C VAL A 99 -1.53 4.25 -3.76
N LEU A 100 -0.86 3.64 -4.75
CA LEU A 100 -1.23 3.73 -6.15
C LEU A 100 -2.16 2.55 -6.48
N GLY A 101 -3.39 2.85 -6.88
CA GLY A 101 -4.32 1.89 -7.46
C GLY A 101 -4.18 1.84 -8.97
N ILE A 102 -4.09 0.63 -9.52
CA ILE A 102 -3.97 0.38 -10.97
C ILE A 102 -5.03 -0.65 -11.36
N SER A 103 -5.75 -0.36 -12.45
CA SER A 103 -6.73 -1.26 -13.04
C SER A 103 -6.51 -1.38 -14.55
N HIS A 104 -6.43 -2.61 -15.05
CA HIS A 104 -6.24 -2.88 -16.49
C HIS A 104 -7.57 -3.05 -17.24
N ASP A 105 -8.69 -3.17 -16.52
CA ASP A 105 -9.99 -3.58 -17.06
C ASP A 105 -11.07 -2.50 -16.86
N LYS A 106 -10.65 -1.23 -16.94
CA LYS A 106 -11.51 -0.04 -16.79
C LYS A 106 -12.20 0.04 -15.42
N GLY A 107 -11.53 -0.43 -14.37
CA GLY A 107 -11.95 -0.28 -12.98
C GLY A 107 -12.78 -1.43 -12.42
N LYS A 108 -12.88 -2.57 -13.12
CA LYS A 108 -13.59 -3.77 -12.62
C LYS A 108 -12.75 -4.51 -11.58
N THR A 109 -11.44 -4.59 -11.77
CA THR A 109 -10.48 -5.13 -10.81
C THR A 109 -9.36 -4.15 -10.56
N TRP A 110 -8.79 -4.18 -9.35
CA TRP A 110 -7.78 -3.24 -8.89
C TRP A 110 -6.64 -3.98 -8.20
N LYS A 111 -5.42 -3.54 -8.51
CA LYS A 111 -4.20 -3.94 -7.81
C LYS A 111 -3.53 -2.69 -7.25
N PHE A 112 -2.78 -2.88 -6.17
CA PHE A 112 -2.24 -1.78 -5.38
C PHE A 112 -0.73 -1.85 -5.24
N VAL A 113 -0.15 -0.69 -5.02
CA VAL A 113 1.28 -0.48 -4.83
C VAL A 113 1.48 0.54 -3.72
N SER A 114 2.31 0.23 -2.72
CA SER A 114 2.71 1.16 -1.65
C SER A 114 3.65 2.24 -2.19
N ALA A 115 3.09 3.15 -2.97
CA ALA A 115 3.82 4.11 -3.79
C ALA A 115 4.67 5.09 -2.97
N GLY A 116 4.14 5.53 -1.81
CA GLY A 116 4.86 6.40 -0.88
C GLY A 116 6.13 5.78 -0.30
N ASN A 117 6.17 4.45 -0.15
CA ASN A 117 7.31 3.71 0.37
C ASN A 117 8.34 3.36 -0.73
N ILE A 118 7.89 3.17 -1.98
CA ILE A 118 8.77 2.85 -3.11
C ILE A 118 9.42 4.12 -3.69
N GLY A 119 8.70 5.24 -3.69
CA GLY A 119 9.14 6.52 -4.24
C GLY A 119 8.98 6.63 -5.76
N LYS A 120 8.75 7.87 -6.24
CA LYS A 120 8.42 8.18 -7.64
C LYS A 120 9.46 7.68 -8.65
N LYS A 121 10.75 7.83 -8.35
CA LYS A 121 11.85 7.41 -9.26
C LYS A 121 11.79 5.92 -9.56
N ARG A 122 11.71 5.08 -8.52
CA ARG A 122 11.66 3.62 -8.67
C ARG A 122 10.33 3.16 -9.29
N LEU A 123 9.22 3.83 -8.98
CA LEU A 123 7.94 3.55 -9.62
C LEU A 123 7.98 3.80 -11.14
N LYS A 124 8.62 4.87 -11.61
CA LYS A 124 8.79 5.13 -13.05
C LYS A 124 9.61 4.04 -13.77
N THR A 125 10.57 3.43 -13.09
CA THR A 125 11.33 2.29 -13.65
C THR A 125 10.47 1.03 -13.79
N ILE A 126 9.56 0.79 -12.84
CA ILE A 126 8.67 -0.39 -12.85
C ILE A 126 7.46 -0.19 -13.77
N PHE A 127 6.91 1.02 -13.75
CA PHE A 127 5.72 1.44 -14.48
C PHE A 127 6.09 2.58 -15.45
N THR A 128 6.62 2.21 -16.61
CA THR A 128 7.04 3.17 -17.64
C THR A 128 5.90 4.04 -18.16
N THR A 129 4.65 3.59 -18.03
CA THR A 129 3.42 4.29 -18.42
C THR A 129 2.79 5.11 -17.29
N LEU A 130 3.47 5.26 -16.14
CA LEU A 130 2.95 5.97 -14.99
C LEU A 130 2.65 7.45 -15.33
N PRO A 131 1.41 7.93 -15.15
CA PRO A 131 1.06 9.32 -15.46
C PRO A 131 1.86 10.34 -14.64
N ASP A 132 2.38 11.38 -15.31
CA ASP A 132 3.23 12.40 -14.66
C ASP A 132 2.51 13.25 -13.62
N GLY A 133 1.20 13.46 -13.81
CA GLY A 133 0.32 14.22 -12.91
C GLY A 133 0.02 13.53 -11.58
N LEU A 134 0.49 12.30 -11.36
CA LEU A 134 0.35 11.62 -10.06
C LEU A 134 1.28 12.27 -9.03
N GLN A 135 0.66 12.94 -8.06
CA GLN A 135 1.34 13.52 -6.89
C GLN A 135 1.55 12.46 -5.81
N ILE A 136 2.52 11.58 -6.04
CA ILE A 136 2.89 10.53 -5.08
C ILE A 136 3.53 11.20 -3.86
N SER A 137 2.85 11.17 -2.72
CA SER A 137 3.40 11.65 -1.46
C SER A 137 4.18 10.52 -0.78
N PRO A 138 5.42 10.78 -0.33
CA PRO A 138 6.18 9.81 0.45
C PRO A 138 5.46 9.52 1.77
N GLN A 139 5.86 8.43 2.44
CA GLN A 139 5.40 8.20 3.81
C GLN A 139 5.81 9.37 4.70
N THR A 140 4.88 9.88 5.50
CA THR A 140 5.16 10.91 6.49
C THR A 140 6.05 10.34 7.60
N THR A 141 6.80 11.23 8.27
CA THR A 141 7.40 10.88 9.56
C THR A 141 6.31 10.38 10.51
N PRO A 142 6.49 9.23 11.19
CA PRO A 142 5.54 8.77 12.17
C PRO A 142 5.32 9.80 13.28
N VAL A 143 4.06 10.04 13.62
CA VAL A 143 3.66 10.92 14.73
C VAL A 143 3.27 10.07 15.92
N PHE A 144 3.86 10.33 17.09
CA PHE A 144 3.52 9.64 18.32
C PHE A 144 2.34 10.31 19.04
N HIS A 145 1.41 9.48 19.49
CA HIS A 145 0.22 9.86 20.24
C HIS A 145 0.28 9.13 21.57
N LYS A 146 0.37 9.90 22.66
CA LYS A 146 0.41 9.36 24.02
C LYS A 146 -0.99 8.87 24.45
N GLU A 147 -1.04 7.75 25.16
CA GLU A 147 -2.24 7.24 25.83
C GLU A 147 -2.15 7.34 27.36
#